data_AF-A0A9D3XTI6-F1
#
_entry.id   AF-A0A9D3XTI6-F1
#
_cell.length_a   1.000
_cell.length_b   1.000
_cell.length_c   1.000
_cell.angle_alpha   90.00
_cell.angle_beta   90.00
_cell.angle_gamma   90.00
#
_symmetry.space_group_name_H-M   'P 1'
#
loop_
_entity.id
_entity.type
_entity.pdbx_description
1 polymer ?
#
loop_
_entity_poly.entity_id
_entity_poly.type
_entity_poly.pdbx_seq_one_letter_code
_entity_poly.pdbx_strand_id
1 'polypeptide(L)'
;MVGKAKRPRLHQAAPRLRGPRDPGSQDGAGGTSGWRAEPGKDWAFLSSDVFAGMKIDPKTLVKKLDSDSRSVVSAQTGVEEKTLLSKKEKMKLRKDRWLQKIEGVKLARQKQKAEAKRKATPVVGDMQPLMEALPELSELTTASKARKQPKSHARAKAEPTDFNQMKPAQKRKLLQEEVARFHEVIANPAYKANPLAAISEHLCKRLKEEAGNTV
;
A
#
# COMPACT_ATOMS: atom_id res chain seq x y z
N MET A 1 -35.80 -23.00 -17.09
CA MET A 1 -34.34 -23.25 -17.09
C MET A 1 -33.61 -21.91 -17.21
N VAL A 2 -33.00 -21.41 -16.14
CA VAL A 2 -32.26 -20.12 -16.18
C VAL A 2 -30.77 -20.44 -16.27
N GLY A 3 -30.18 -20.15 -17.43
CA GLY A 3 -28.77 -20.44 -17.74
C GLY A 3 -27.81 -19.62 -16.87
N LYS A 4 -26.74 -20.26 -16.39
CA LYS A 4 -25.67 -19.59 -15.63
C LYS A 4 -24.81 -18.76 -16.59
N ALA A 5 -24.86 -17.44 -16.47
CA ALA A 5 -23.93 -16.55 -17.17
C ALA A 5 -22.50 -16.71 -16.63
N LYS A 6 -21.55 -17.06 -17.50
CA LYS A 6 -20.11 -17.13 -17.18
C LYS A 6 -19.56 -15.70 -17.07
N ARG A 7 -18.97 -15.37 -15.92
CA ARG A 7 -18.27 -14.10 -15.70
C ARG A 7 -16.92 -14.09 -16.44
N PRO A 8 -16.53 -12.99 -17.09
CA PRO A 8 -15.24 -12.89 -17.77
C PRO A 8 -14.09 -12.86 -16.74
N ARG A 9 -12.98 -13.53 -17.08
CA ARG A 9 -11.75 -13.55 -16.27
C ARG A 9 -10.98 -12.24 -16.48
N LEU A 10 -10.67 -11.54 -15.38
CA LEU A 10 -10.00 -10.24 -15.37
C LEU A 10 -8.46 -10.32 -15.38
N HIS A 11 -7.89 -11.52 -15.46
CA HIS A 11 -6.43 -11.72 -15.44
C HIS A 11 -5.98 -12.41 -16.72
N GLN A 12 -4.91 -11.90 -17.31
CA GLN A 12 -4.21 -12.60 -18.38
C GLN A 12 -3.47 -13.81 -17.80
N ALA A 13 -3.57 -14.95 -18.48
CA ALA A 13 -2.89 -16.17 -18.06
C ALA A 13 -1.37 -16.00 -18.26
N ALA A 14 -0.60 -16.43 -17.26
CA ALA A 14 0.86 -16.43 -17.35
C ALA A 14 1.35 -17.31 -18.52
N PRO A 15 2.45 -16.95 -19.19
CA PRO A 15 3.07 -17.79 -20.21
C PRO A 15 3.42 -19.14 -19.59
N ARG A 16 2.81 -20.22 -20.08
CA ARG A 16 3.14 -21.57 -19.63
C ARG A 16 4.43 -22.00 -20.32
N LEU A 17 5.45 -22.36 -19.53
CA LEU A 17 6.60 -23.09 -20.02
C LEU A 17 6.12 -24.47 -20.50
N ARG A 18 6.43 -24.77 -21.75
CA ARG A 18 6.11 -26.04 -22.41
C ARG A 18 6.79 -27.18 -21.64
N GLY A 19 6.06 -28.30 -21.46
CA GLY A 19 6.52 -29.48 -20.72
C GLY A 19 7.75 -30.16 -21.32
N PRO A 20 8.23 -31.24 -20.67
CA PRO A 20 9.56 -31.81 -20.89
C PRO A 20 9.71 -32.31 -22.32
N ARG A 21 10.80 -31.92 -22.98
CA ARG A 21 11.19 -32.37 -24.31
C ARG A 21 12.35 -33.36 -24.12
N ASP A 22 12.19 -34.56 -24.67
CA ASP A 22 13.23 -35.61 -24.70
C ASP A 22 14.55 -35.11 -25.31
N PRO A 23 15.70 -35.66 -24.89
CA PRO A 23 17.01 -35.18 -25.29
C PRO A 23 17.40 -35.77 -26.65
N GLY A 24 17.56 -34.91 -27.66
CA GLY A 24 18.15 -35.33 -28.92
C GLY A 24 17.84 -34.43 -30.09
N SER A 25 18.52 -33.29 -30.19
CA SER A 25 19.07 -32.73 -31.45
C SER A 25 19.62 -31.33 -31.18
N GLN A 26 20.89 -31.17 -31.52
CA GLN A 26 21.65 -29.94 -31.44
C GLN A 26 21.15 -28.96 -32.50
N ASP A 27 20.85 -27.73 -32.08
CA ASP A 27 20.99 -26.51 -32.88
C ASP A 27 21.12 -25.36 -31.88
N GLY A 28 22.35 -24.90 -31.67
CA GLY A 28 22.69 -23.87 -30.70
C GLY A 28 23.04 -22.56 -31.40
N ALA A 29 22.09 -21.64 -31.48
CA ALA A 29 22.38 -20.22 -31.69
C ALA A 29 21.32 -19.35 -31.03
N GLY A 30 21.75 -18.47 -30.11
CA GLY A 30 20.95 -17.35 -29.59
C GLY A 30 20.76 -17.34 -28.08
N GLY A 31 21.84 -17.12 -27.32
CA GLY A 31 21.82 -16.95 -25.86
C GLY A 31 22.51 -15.66 -25.42
N THR A 32 21.69 -14.64 -25.18
CA THR A 32 21.83 -13.52 -24.23
C THR A 32 23.18 -13.37 -23.49
N SER A 33 23.81 -12.21 -23.69
CA SER A 33 24.90 -11.67 -22.87
C SER A 33 24.44 -11.43 -21.43
N GLY A 34 24.72 -12.39 -20.56
CA GLY A 34 24.62 -12.24 -19.11
C GLY A 34 25.96 -12.62 -18.48
N TRP A 35 26.61 -11.63 -17.87
CA TRP A 35 27.61 -11.75 -16.81
C TRP A 35 28.56 -12.95 -16.91
N ARG A 36 29.73 -12.74 -17.50
CA ARG A 36 30.90 -13.62 -17.32
C ARG A 36 31.33 -13.53 -15.85
N ALA A 37 30.89 -14.48 -15.03
CA ALA A 37 31.50 -14.77 -13.74
C ALA A 37 32.57 -15.85 -13.97
N GLU A 38 33.80 -15.59 -13.53
CA GLU A 38 34.88 -16.57 -13.54
C GLU A 38 34.45 -17.83 -12.76
N PRO A 39 34.59 -19.04 -13.34
CA PRO A 39 34.18 -20.26 -12.69
C PRO A 39 35.22 -20.66 -11.66
N GLY A 40 34.90 -20.38 -10.40
CA GLY A 40 35.47 -21.11 -9.28
C GLY A 40 36.36 -20.26 -8.37
N LYS A 41 35.74 -19.68 -7.34
CA LYS A 41 36.27 -19.79 -5.98
C LYS A 41 35.30 -19.40 -4.86
N ASP A 42 34.12 -18.86 -5.14
CA ASP A 42 33.39 -18.16 -4.07
C ASP A 42 32.16 -18.90 -3.51
N TRP A 43 31.79 -20.06 -4.08
CA TRP A 43 30.63 -20.84 -3.64
C TRP A 43 30.97 -22.10 -2.81
N ALA A 44 32.25 -22.48 -2.77
CA ALA A 44 32.69 -23.64 -1.98
C ALA A 44 32.50 -23.43 -0.46
N PHE A 45 32.44 -22.17 0.00
CA PHE A 45 32.22 -21.81 1.40
C PHE A 45 30.78 -22.08 1.87
N LEU A 46 29.80 -22.05 0.97
CA LEU A 46 28.38 -22.31 1.31
C LEU A 46 27.98 -23.78 1.12
N SER A 47 28.88 -24.62 0.60
CA SER A 47 28.62 -26.05 0.39
C SER A 47 28.96 -26.89 1.63
N SER A 48 29.71 -26.33 2.58
CA SER A 48 29.97 -26.95 3.87
C SER A 48 28.84 -26.56 4.83
N ASP A 49 28.24 -27.57 5.44
CA ASP A 49 27.09 -27.46 6.32
C ASP A 49 27.33 -26.44 7.46
N VAL A 50 26.83 -25.21 7.26
CA VAL A 50 27.04 -24.03 8.13
C VAL A 50 26.60 -24.30 9.58
N PHE A 51 25.75 -25.31 9.79
CA PHE A 51 25.21 -25.67 11.09
C PHE A 51 25.74 -27.00 11.63
N ALA A 52 26.69 -27.66 10.96
CA ALA A 52 27.20 -28.98 11.37
C ALA A 52 27.80 -29.02 12.78
N GLY A 53 28.25 -27.87 13.31
CA GLY A 53 28.76 -27.73 14.67
C GLY A 53 27.73 -27.24 15.70
N MET A 54 26.51 -26.89 15.30
CA MET A 54 25.58 -26.17 16.16
C MET A 54 24.73 -27.14 17.00
N LYS A 55 25.09 -27.28 18.28
CA LYS A 55 24.34 -28.08 19.26
C LYS A 55 23.23 -27.23 19.87
N ILE A 56 22.02 -27.32 19.33
CA ILE A 56 20.84 -26.64 19.87
C ILE A 56 20.14 -27.60 20.84
N ASP A 57 20.11 -27.26 22.12
CA ASP A 57 19.42 -28.07 23.12
C ASP A 57 17.89 -27.90 22.99
N PRO A 58 17.11 -28.99 22.89
CA PRO A 58 15.66 -28.91 22.69
C PRO A 58 14.93 -28.21 23.85
N LYS A 59 15.51 -28.20 25.05
CA LYS A 59 14.99 -27.51 26.23
C LYS A 59 15.05 -25.99 26.11
N THR A 60 16.03 -25.44 25.38
CA THR A 60 16.19 -24.00 25.16
C THR A 60 15.22 -23.45 24.12
N LEU A 61 14.64 -24.31 23.28
CA LEU A 61 13.65 -23.93 22.28
C LEU A 61 12.28 -23.58 22.90
N VAL A 62 12.04 -24.00 24.14
CA VAL A 62 10.82 -23.72 24.89
C VAL A 62 10.96 -22.39 25.64
N LYS A 63 11.17 -21.30 24.90
CA LYS A 63 11.06 -19.95 25.46
C LYS A 63 9.56 -19.64 25.64
N LYS A 64 9.03 -19.88 26.84
CA LYS A 64 7.70 -19.41 27.23
C LYS A 64 7.75 -17.88 27.27
N LEU A 65 7.27 -17.26 26.20
CA LEU A 65 7.21 -15.80 26.12
C LEU A 65 6.21 -15.32 27.17
N ASP A 66 6.68 -14.55 28.16
CA ASP A 66 5.84 -14.07 29.23
C ASP A 66 4.80 -13.11 28.64
N SER A 67 3.53 -13.43 28.84
CA SER A 67 2.43 -12.77 28.12
C SER A 67 2.25 -11.29 28.49
N ASP A 68 2.95 -10.86 29.53
CA ASP A 68 2.82 -9.54 30.15
C ASP A 68 3.79 -8.49 29.58
N SER A 69 4.63 -8.86 28.62
CA SER A 69 5.41 -7.89 27.82
C SER A 69 4.66 -7.41 26.57
N ARG A 70 3.40 -7.80 26.40
CA ARG A 70 2.51 -7.26 25.37
C ARG A 70 2.10 -5.84 25.76
N SER A 71 2.58 -4.88 24.98
CA SER A 71 2.21 -3.46 24.99
C SER A 71 0.86 -3.14 25.64
N VAL A 72 0.90 -2.29 26.68
CA VAL A 72 -0.23 -1.69 27.42
C VAL A 72 -1.34 -1.10 26.52
N VAL A 73 -1.02 -0.82 25.25
CA VAL A 73 -1.95 -0.32 24.23
C VAL A 73 -3.13 -1.28 23.97
N SER A 74 -2.98 -2.59 24.23
CA SER A 74 -4.07 -3.57 24.01
C SER A 74 -5.05 -3.72 25.19
N ALA A 75 -4.74 -3.18 26.37
CA ALA A 75 -5.55 -3.37 27.58
C ALA A 75 -6.73 -2.38 27.71
N GLN A 76 -6.70 -1.23 27.02
CA GLN A 76 -7.70 -0.17 27.20
C GLN A 76 -9.03 -0.41 26.45
N THR A 77 -9.13 -1.45 25.63
CA THR A 77 -10.36 -1.75 24.86
C THR A 77 -10.94 -3.11 25.25
N GLY A 78 -11.45 -3.24 26.48
CA GLY A 78 -12.24 -4.41 26.84
C GLY A 78 -12.33 -4.70 28.33
N VAL A 79 -13.04 -3.86 29.09
CA VAL A 79 -13.77 -4.30 30.30
C VAL A 79 -15.07 -4.96 29.83
N GLU A 80 -14.94 -5.89 28.89
CA GLU A 80 -15.93 -6.90 28.59
C GLU A 80 -15.08 -8.14 28.68
N GLU A 81 -15.20 -8.86 29.81
CA GLU A 81 -14.72 -10.23 29.89
C GLU A 81 -15.05 -10.87 28.55
N LYS A 82 -14.07 -11.48 27.88
CA LYS A 82 -14.27 -12.10 26.56
C LYS A 82 -15.24 -13.26 26.74
N THR A 83 -16.53 -12.95 26.85
CA THR A 83 -17.62 -13.90 26.88
C THR A 83 -17.40 -14.74 25.66
N LEU A 84 -17.21 -16.04 25.87
CA LEU A 84 -16.98 -16.99 24.80
C LEU A 84 -18.29 -17.16 24.05
N LEU A 85 -18.66 -16.14 23.26
CA LEU A 85 -19.91 -16.09 22.53
C LEU A 85 -19.97 -17.28 21.58
N SER A 86 -21.15 -17.88 21.53
CA SER A 86 -21.44 -18.98 20.63
C SER A 86 -21.24 -18.55 19.17
N LYS A 87 -20.91 -19.49 18.29
CA LYS A 87 -20.78 -19.23 16.84
C LYS A 87 -22.04 -18.56 16.27
N LYS A 88 -23.22 -18.94 16.78
CA LYS A 88 -24.53 -18.35 16.39
C LYS A 88 -24.61 -16.87 16.76
N GLU A 89 -24.25 -16.51 17.98
CA GLU A 89 -24.24 -15.11 18.47
C GLU A 89 -23.22 -14.27 17.71
N LYS A 90 -22.01 -14.81 17.51
CA LYS A 90 -20.98 -14.16 16.70
C LYS A 90 -21.44 -13.92 15.26
N MET A 91 -22.24 -14.81 14.68
CA MET A 91 -22.81 -14.62 13.34
C MET A 91 -23.88 -13.53 13.35
N LYS A 92 -24.77 -13.54 14.34
CA LYS A 92 -25.82 -12.53 14.51
C LYS A 92 -25.22 -11.13 14.66
N LEU A 93 -24.23 -10.96 15.55
CA LEU A 93 -23.52 -9.69 15.73
C LEU A 93 -22.84 -9.19 14.45
N ARG A 94 -22.27 -10.08 13.64
CA ARG A 94 -21.70 -9.69 12.34
C ARG A 94 -22.78 -9.17 11.39
N LYS A 95 -23.93 -9.85 11.32
CA LYS A 95 -25.07 -9.42 10.49
C LYS A 95 -25.62 -8.09 10.97
N ASP A 96 -25.85 -7.93 12.27
CA ASP A 96 -26.41 -6.73 12.86
C ASP A 96 -25.47 -5.54 12.66
N ARG A 97 -24.16 -5.71 12.92
CA ARG A 97 -23.15 -4.68 12.63
C ARG A 97 -23.10 -4.30 11.16
N TRP A 98 -23.29 -5.27 10.25
CA TRP A 98 -23.34 -5.00 8.82
C TRP A 98 -24.60 -4.22 8.42
N LEU A 99 -25.76 -4.57 8.96
CA LEU A 99 -27.02 -3.85 8.76
C LEU A 99 -26.94 -2.42 9.29
N GLN A 100 -26.43 -2.22 10.50
CA GLN A 100 -26.18 -0.89 11.08
C GLN A 100 -25.30 -0.03 10.17
N LYS A 101 -24.25 -0.61 9.57
CA LYS A 101 -23.39 0.11 8.63
C LYS A 101 -24.14 0.51 7.36
N ILE A 102 -24.99 -0.36 6.82
CA ILE A 102 -25.82 -0.06 5.64
C ILE A 102 -26.83 1.05 5.96
N GLU A 103 -27.52 0.95 7.09
CA GLU A 103 -28.50 1.94 7.56
C GLU A 103 -27.84 3.29 7.80
N GLY A 104 -26.68 3.32 8.45
CA GLY A 104 -25.90 4.55 8.65
C GLY A 104 -25.54 5.24 7.33
N VAL A 105 -25.12 4.48 6.31
CA VAL A 105 -24.83 5.04 4.97
C VAL A 105 -26.10 5.57 4.29
N LYS A 106 -27.24 4.88 4.43
CA LYS A 106 -28.52 5.35 3.88
C LYS A 106 -28.97 6.65 4.54
N LEU A 107 -28.92 6.72 5.87
CA LEU A 107 -29.27 7.91 6.65
C LEU A 107 -28.37 9.08 6.29
N ALA A 108 -27.05 8.89 6.25
CA ALA A 108 -26.10 9.94 5.85
C ALA A 108 -26.39 10.48 4.44
N ARG A 109 -26.69 9.59 3.47
CA ARG A 109 -27.04 10.00 2.11
C ARG A 109 -28.39 10.73 2.04
N GLN A 110 -29.37 10.34 2.86
CA GLN A 110 -30.65 11.04 2.96
C GLN A 110 -30.47 12.44 3.57
N LYS A 111 -29.70 12.56 4.66
CA LYS A 111 -29.34 13.85 5.27
C LYS A 111 -28.66 14.78 4.25
N GLN A 112 -27.65 14.30 3.53
CA GLN A 112 -26.98 15.07 2.48
C GLN A 112 -27.93 15.56 1.37
N LYS A 113 -28.86 14.70 0.91
CA LYS A 113 -29.85 15.09 -0.09
C LYS A 113 -30.81 16.15 0.45
N ALA A 114 -31.28 16.00 1.68
CA ALA A 114 -32.17 16.97 2.32
C ALA A 114 -31.46 18.32 2.52
N GLU A 115 -30.21 18.29 2.98
CA GLU A 115 -29.37 19.48 3.14
C GLU A 115 -29.11 20.19 1.82
N ALA A 116 -28.78 19.45 0.74
CA ALA A 116 -28.60 20.03 -0.59
C ALA A 116 -29.88 20.69 -1.12
N LYS A 117 -31.05 20.07 -0.90
CA LYS A 117 -32.34 20.66 -1.25
C LYS A 117 -32.59 21.96 -0.49
N ARG A 118 -32.37 21.94 0.83
CA ARG A 118 -32.52 23.12 1.71
C ARG A 118 -31.59 24.26 1.29
N LYS A 119 -30.33 23.95 0.99
CA LYS A 119 -29.34 24.94 0.47
C LYS A 119 -29.73 25.53 -0.88
N ALA A 120 -30.36 24.73 -1.75
CA ALA A 120 -30.77 25.18 -3.09
C ALA A 120 -32.04 26.03 -3.06
N THR A 121 -32.93 25.81 -2.09
CA THR A 121 -34.11 26.65 -1.89
C THR A 121 -33.73 27.84 -0.99
N PRO A 122 -33.78 29.10 -1.46
CA PRO A 122 -33.56 30.26 -0.61
C PRO A 122 -34.79 30.46 0.30
N VAL A 123 -34.94 29.58 1.28
CA VAL A 123 -35.99 29.65 2.28
C VAL A 123 -35.44 30.48 3.43
N VAL A 124 -35.87 31.74 3.49
CA VAL A 124 -35.65 32.60 4.64
C VAL A 124 -36.35 31.94 5.84
N GLY A 125 -35.60 31.35 6.77
CA GLY A 125 -36.14 30.82 8.03
C GLY A 125 -36.08 29.30 8.27
N ASP A 126 -35.27 28.52 7.53
CA ASP A 126 -35.04 27.11 7.93
C ASP A 126 -34.27 27.05 9.26
N MET A 127 -34.92 26.53 10.32
CA MET A 127 -34.35 26.38 11.67
C MET A 127 -33.54 25.09 11.83
N GLN A 128 -33.59 24.18 10.85
CA GLN A 128 -32.91 22.90 10.90
C GLN A 128 -31.38 22.99 11.02
N PRO A 129 -30.68 23.96 10.38
CA PRO A 129 -29.23 24.13 10.58
C PRO A 129 -28.85 24.41 12.03
N LEU A 130 -29.70 25.13 12.77
CA LEU A 130 -29.47 25.42 14.19
C LEU A 130 -29.66 24.17 15.05
N MET A 131 -30.65 23.33 14.74
CA MET A 131 -30.87 22.06 15.44
C MET A 131 -29.75 21.05 15.17
N GLU A 132 -29.27 20.96 13.93
CA GLU A 132 -28.20 20.04 13.54
C GLU A 132 -26.82 20.47 14.07
N ALA A 133 -26.61 21.77 14.32
CA ALA A 133 -25.39 22.28 14.96
C ALA A 133 -25.28 21.91 16.45
N LEU A 134 -26.35 21.40 17.07
CA LEU A 134 -26.35 20.97 18.46
C LEU A 134 -25.99 19.47 18.56
N PRO A 135 -25.19 19.05 19.58
CA PRO A 135 -24.91 17.64 19.82
C PRO A 135 -26.19 16.83 20.09
N GLU A 136 -26.31 15.64 19.50
CA GLU A 136 -27.38 14.71 19.85
C GLU A 136 -27.16 14.16 21.28
N LEU A 137 -28.21 13.90 22.05
CA LEU A 137 -28.10 13.45 23.46
C LEU A 137 -27.30 12.14 23.61
N SER A 138 -27.28 11.29 22.58
CA SER A 138 -26.47 10.07 22.48
C SER A 138 -24.96 10.36 22.42
N GLU A 139 -24.59 11.49 21.83
CA GLU A 139 -23.20 11.95 21.80
C GLU A 139 -22.79 12.44 23.18
N LEU A 140 -23.66 13.12 23.93
CA LEU A 140 -23.33 13.60 25.28
C LEU A 140 -23.07 12.47 26.28
N THR A 141 -23.81 11.36 26.18
CA THR A 141 -23.60 10.20 27.06
C THR A 141 -22.33 9.41 26.73
N THR A 142 -21.84 9.50 25.49
CA THR A 142 -20.64 8.78 25.00
C THR A 142 -19.39 9.66 24.89
N ALA A 143 -19.54 10.99 24.89
CA ALA A 143 -18.47 11.98 24.72
C ALA A 143 -17.52 12.15 25.92
N SER A 144 -17.74 11.46 27.04
CA SER A 144 -16.71 11.34 28.08
C SER A 144 -15.44 10.65 27.55
N LYS A 145 -15.51 9.95 26.41
CA LYS A 145 -14.37 9.38 25.68
C LYS A 145 -14.08 10.18 24.39
N ALA A 146 -13.19 11.16 24.52
CA ALA A 146 -12.40 11.77 23.45
C ALA A 146 -13.18 12.40 22.28
N ARG A 147 -13.47 13.69 22.44
CA ARG A 147 -13.92 14.64 21.42
C ARG A 147 -12.93 14.69 20.25
N LYS A 148 -13.19 13.95 19.16
CA LYS A 148 -12.43 14.09 17.91
C LYS A 148 -12.98 15.29 17.15
N GLN A 149 -12.22 16.38 17.18
CA GLN A 149 -12.46 17.56 16.36
C GLN A 149 -12.63 17.15 14.87
N PRO A 150 -13.59 17.74 14.12
CA PRO A 150 -13.70 17.51 12.69
C PRO A 150 -12.39 17.98 12.05
N LYS A 151 -11.72 17.08 11.31
CA LYS A 151 -10.47 17.38 10.62
C LYS A 151 -10.68 18.60 9.73
N SER A 152 -10.09 19.73 10.13
CA SER A 152 -9.94 20.91 9.30
C SER A 152 -9.43 20.48 7.93
N HIS A 153 -10.08 21.00 6.89
CA HIS A 153 -9.72 20.94 5.47
C HIS A 153 -8.31 20.41 5.24
N ALA A 154 -8.22 19.19 4.71
CA ALA A 154 -6.96 18.57 4.35
C ALA A 154 -6.23 19.52 3.39
N ARG A 155 -5.21 20.23 3.89
CA ARG A 155 -4.23 20.89 3.03
C ARG A 155 -3.82 19.86 1.98
N ALA A 156 -3.90 20.24 0.70
CA ALA A 156 -3.47 19.40 -0.41
C ALA A 156 -2.10 18.82 -0.03
N LYS A 157 -2.04 17.50 0.15
CA LYS A 157 -0.79 16.85 0.54
C LYS A 157 0.19 17.14 -0.59
N ALA A 158 1.34 17.73 -0.26
CA ALA A 158 2.45 17.84 -1.21
C ALA A 158 2.67 16.46 -1.85
N GLU A 159 2.98 16.47 -3.15
CA GLU A 159 3.27 15.25 -3.91
C GLU A 159 4.26 14.40 -3.09
N PRO A 160 3.92 13.15 -2.73
CA PRO A 160 4.80 12.33 -1.91
C PRO A 160 6.15 12.16 -2.61
N THR A 161 7.17 12.90 -2.16
CA THR A 161 8.47 12.97 -2.84
C THR A 161 9.21 11.62 -2.82
N ASP A 162 8.87 10.74 -1.87
CA ASP A 162 9.47 9.43 -1.71
C ASP A 162 8.72 8.36 -2.54
N PHE A 163 9.45 7.70 -3.44
CA PHE A 163 8.95 6.65 -4.33
C PHE A 163 8.23 5.52 -3.59
N ASN A 164 8.64 5.18 -2.35
CA ASN A 164 8.00 4.10 -1.60
C ASN A 164 6.60 4.46 -1.10
N GLN A 165 6.33 5.76 -0.91
CA GLN A 165 5.07 6.29 -0.38
C GLN A 165 4.04 6.60 -1.47
N MET A 166 4.47 6.65 -2.74
CA MET A 166 3.62 6.95 -3.89
C MET A 166 2.59 5.84 -4.19
N LYS A 167 1.42 6.23 -4.71
CA LYS A 167 0.43 5.28 -5.24
C LYS A 167 0.97 4.60 -6.51
N PRO A 168 0.54 3.36 -6.85
CA PRO A 168 1.03 2.66 -8.03
C PRO A 168 0.87 3.43 -9.36
N ALA A 169 -0.20 4.23 -9.50
CA ALA A 169 -0.41 5.06 -10.68
C ALA A 169 0.60 6.23 -10.77
N GLN A 170 0.96 6.83 -9.63
CA GLN A 170 1.99 7.88 -9.57
C GLN A 170 3.37 7.30 -9.91
N LYS A 171 3.71 6.13 -9.33
CA LYS A 171 4.97 5.43 -9.65
C LYS A 171 5.12 5.19 -11.16
N ARG A 172 4.06 4.75 -11.83
CA ARG A 172 4.07 4.54 -13.29
C ARG A 172 4.33 5.84 -14.06
N LYS A 173 3.72 6.95 -13.66
CA LYS A 173 3.94 8.25 -14.31
C LYS A 173 5.38 8.72 -14.14
N LEU A 174 5.92 8.67 -12.92
CA LEU A 174 7.31 9.02 -12.65
C LEU A 174 8.28 8.18 -13.50
N LEU A 175 8.05 6.87 -13.60
CA LEU A 175 8.87 6.01 -14.45
C LEU A 175 8.76 6.37 -15.94
N GLN A 176 7.57 6.74 -16.43
CA GLN A 176 7.39 7.19 -17.82
C GLN A 176 8.14 8.50 -18.09
N GLU A 177 8.12 9.44 -17.15
CA GLU A 177 8.87 10.70 -17.22
C GLU A 177 10.39 10.46 -17.20
N GLU A 178 10.87 9.57 -16.33
CA GLU A 178 12.30 9.17 -16.34
C GLU A 178 12.69 8.52 -17.67
N VAL A 179 11.87 7.60 -18.18
CA VAL A 179 12.13 6.96 -19.48
C VAL A 179 12.19 8.01 -20.59
N ALA A 180 11.28 8.99 -20.61
CA ALA A 180 11.30 10.06 -21.60
C ALA A 180 12.60 10.89 -21.51
N ARG A 181 12.99 11.32 -20.30
CA ARG A 181 14.27 12.03 -20.07
C ARG A 181 15.48 11.24 -20.57
N PHE A 182 15.52 9.93 -20.33
CA PHE A 182 16.61 9.09 -20.83
C PHE A 182 16.65 9.02 -22.36
N HIS A 183 15.49 8.91 -23.01
CA HIS A 183 15.45 8.92 -24.47
C HIS A 183 15.96 10.24 -25.05
N GLU A 184 15.65 11.37 -24.41
CA GLU A 184 16.19 12.68 -24.81
C GLU A 184 17.71 12.74 -24.71
N VAL A 185 18.29 12.25 -23.61
CA VAL A 185 19.75 12.18 -23.43
C VAL A 185 20.40 11.30 -24.50
N ILE A 186 19.84 10.12 -24.76
CA ILE A 186 20.37 9.20 -25.77
C ILE A 186 20.20 9.78 -27.19
N ALA A 187 19.16 10.56 -27.44
CA ALA A 187 18.94 11.23 -28.72
C ALA A 187 19.95 12.35 -28.98
N ASN A 188 20.48 12.99 -27.93
CA ASN A 188 21.38 14.13 -28.04
C ASN A 188 22.71 13.74 -28.75
N PRO A 189 23.07 14.41 -29.86
CA PRO A 189 24.28 14.09 -30.61
C PRO A 189 25.57 14.27 -29.81
N ALA A 190 25.63 15.22 -28.86
CA ALA A 190 26.80 15.42 -28.01
C ALA A 190 27.06 14.21 -27.09
N TYR A 191 25.97 13.63 -26.55
CA TYR A 191 26.05 12.41 -25.74
C TYR A 191 26.43 11.19 -26.58
N LYS A 192 25.94 11.09 -27.82
CA LYS A 192 26.34 10.02 -28.75
C LYS A 192 27.81 10.09 -29.16
N ALA A 193 28.35 11.29 -29.32
CA ALA A 193 29.74 11.51 -29.71
C ALA A 193 30.71 11.20 -28.56
N ASN A 194 30.43 11.69 -27.34
CA ASN A 194 31.24 11.40 -26.16
C ASN A 194 30.39 11.39 -24.87
N PRO A 195 29.91 10.22 -24.42
CA PRO A 195 29.02 10.13 -23.28
C PRO A 195 29.72 10.49 -21.96
N LEU A 196 31.00 10.13 -21.80
CA LEU A 196 31.74 10.38 -20.56
C LEU A 196 31.96 11.89 -20.32
N ALA A 197 32.29 12.63 -21.37
CA ALA A 197 32.44 14.08 -21.30
C ALA A 197 31.11 14.80 -21.03
N ALA A 198 30.01 14.36 -21.66
CA ALA A 198 28.69 14.92 -21.41
C ALA A 198 28.23 14.70 -19.96
N ILE A 199 28.51 13.51 -19.39
CA ILE A 199 28.21 13.20 -17.99
C ILE A 199 29.05 14.06 -17.05
N SER A 200 30.36 14.20 -17.30
CA SER A 200 31.24 14.99 -16.43
C SER A 200 30.86 16.48 -16.43
N GLU A 201 30.48 17.03 -17.58
CA GLU A 201 29.97 18.40 -17.71
C GLU A 201 28.66 18.59 -16.91
N HIS A 202 27.72 17.66 -17.04
CA HIS A 202 26.46 17.71 -16.29
C HIS A 202 26.69 17.68 -14.77
N LEU A 203 27.58 16.79 -14.30
CA LEU A 203 27.93 16.71 -12.89
C LEU A 203 28.59 18.02 -12.40
N CYS A 204 29.49 18.61 -13.19
CA CYS A 204 30.10 19.90 -12.86
C CYS A 204 29.07 21.03 -12.77
N LYS A 205 28.08 21.08 -13.68
CA LYS A 205 26.99 22.06 -13.64
C LYS A 205 26.15 21.88 -12.38
N ARG A 206 25.70 20.66 -12.10
CA ARG A 206 24.89 20.36 -10.91
C ARG A 206 25.63 20.71 -9.61
N LEU A 207 26.92 20.39 -9.49
CA LEU A 207 27.71 20.76 -8.31
C LEU A 207 27.80 22.28 -8.11
N LYS A 208 27.87 23.06 -9.19
CA LYS A 208 27.86 24.54 -9.12
C LYS A 208 26.49 25.09 -8.73
N GLU A 209 25.42 24.50 -9.26
CA GLU A 209 24.04 24.87 -8.89
C GLU A 209 23.80 24.63 -7.40
N GLU A 210 24.13 23.43 -6.89
CA GLU A 210 23.98 23.11 -5.47
C GLU A 210 24.86 24.01 -4.57
N ALA A 211 26.08 24.35 -5.00
CA ALA A 211 26.95 25.26 -4.27
C ALA A 211 26.41 26.71 -4.26
N GLY A 212 25.85 27.18 -5.39
CA GLY A 212 25.28 28.52 -5.53
C GLY A 212 23.86 28.68 -4.94
N ASN A 213 23.17 27.57 -4.68
CA ASN A 213 21.80 27.55 -4.13
C ASN A 213 21.79 27.42 -2.59
N THR A 214 22.95 27.58 -1.94
CA THR A 214 23.09 27.69 -0.48
C THR A 214 22.92 29.14 -0.01
N VAL A 215 21.69 29.65 -0.04
CA VAL A 215 21.27 30.89 0.65
C VAL A 215 19.91 30.68 1.30
#